data_AF-A0A9P8BFQ5-F1
#
_entry.id   AF-A0A9P8BFQ5-F1
#
_cell.length_a   1.000
_cell.length_b   1.000
_cell.length_c   1.000
_cell.angle_alpha   90.00
_cell.angle_beta   90.00
_cell.angle_gamma   90.00
#
_symmetry.space_group_name_H-M   'P 1'
#
loop_
_entity.id
_entity.type
_entity.pdbx_description
1 polymer ?
#
loop_
_entity_poly.entity_id
_entity_poly.type
_entity_poly.pdbx_seq_one_letter_code
_entity_poly.pdbx_strand_id
1 'polypeptide(L)'
;MLVFSQTFVDDIPASLHRILGLPLESIPLTQVRIDHTADGIVYNDRKEIGTFEVVLGGRYLGTIEADTRSKEAEGIVLNQVALQVLYTPQFEGFPSWFKDGASDYVRIKMARESPRWPTRLYGGNYTDGWRTTGYFLKWIEEDEDSPKPWTVQQILKTPPRSLAPATSSHETPLKELSLQNTESVATWSDQAWEQLWTSYQLSVLKKNPDVNVTTHRPRPSEPLMILIDEGGSEALLQAVPDPLHFLTEAYLAINGLLYPTSSFHQRKVPCVTLILSPKADGVASTENAVITFAMSYVNNYSKSHNDAALTQEIKGILLHEMVHVLQYSGTTHSAPSGIIEGIADYCRLRSGWGAAHWSQGPGGKWDSGYQVTGYFLDWLEKERGFTEFVAKCNETLRENPWDEGWCEVETGLSWSGLWEDYQVGMKPTGTGTTSRVEPTHI
;
A
#
# COMPACT_ATOMS: atom_id res chain seq x y z
N MET A 1 0.39 -8.22 -48.73
CA MET A 1 0.71 -6.78 -48.59
C MET A 1 1.47 -6.64 -47.29
N LEU A 2 2.65 -5.98 -47.26
CA LEU A 2 3.43 -5.84 -46.02
C LEU A 2 2.53 -5.18 -44.95
N VAL A 3 2.15 -5.96 -43.93
CA VAL A 3 1.20 -5.52 -42.89
C VAL A 3 1.81 -4.40 -42.04
N PHE A 4 3.12 -4.45 -41.83
CA PHE A 4 3.90 -3.40 -41.18
C PHE A 4 4.82 -2.71 -42.19
N SER A 5 5.04 -1.41 -42.02
CA SER A 5 6.01 -0.70 -42.88
C SER A 5 7.43 -1.19 -42.60
N GLN A 6 8.25 -1.37 -43.64
CA GLN A 6 9.66 -1.75 -43.47
C GLN A 6 10.39 -0.72 -42.59
N THR A 7 10.06 0.55 -42.74
CA THR A 7 10.55 1.64 -41.89
C THR A 7 10.27 1.41 -40.41
N PHE A 8 9.06 0.99 -40.03
CA PHE A 8 8.75 0.64 -38.64
C PHE A 8 9.65 -0.48 -38.11
N VAL A 9 9.83 -1.55 -38.89
CA VAL A 9 10.64 -2.70 -38.48
C VAL A 9 12.13 -2.32 -38.33
N ASP A 10 12.65 -1.53 -39.27
CA ASP A 10 14.03 -1.05 -39.27
C ASP A 10 14.32 -0.07 -38.12
N ASP A 11 13.30 0.66 -37.65
CA ASP A 11 13.42 1.62 -36.56
C ASP A 11 13.45 0.96 -35.17
N ILE A 12 13.03 -0.31 -35.03
CA ILE A 12 12.93 -1.00 -33.72
C ILE A 12 14.29 -1.04 -33.00
N PRO A 13 15.40 -1.52 -33.60
CA PRO A 13 16.70 -1.52 -32.94
C PRO A 13 17.15 -0.16 -32.41
N ALA A 14 17.06 0.88 -33.26
CA ALA A 14 17.47 2.22 -32.90
C ALA A 14 16.62 2.78 -31.76
N SER A 15 15.33 2.43 -31.75
CA SER A 15 14.40 2.83 -30.69
C SER A 15 14.68 2.11 -29.37
N LEU A 16 14.95 0.80 -29.39
CA LEU A 16 15.34 0.04 -28.20
C LEU A 16 16.66 0.53 -27.63
N HIS A 17 17.65 0.82 -28.47
CA HIS A 17 18.91 1.45 -28.05
C HIS A 17 18.64 2.81 -27.39
N ARG A 18 17.84 3.66 -28.03
CA ARG A 18 17.53 5.01 -27.54
C ARG A 18 16.69 5.01 -26.26
N ILE A 19 15.80 4.05 -26.05
CA ILE A 19 14.88 4.03 -24.89
C ILE A 19 15.49 3.26 -23.72
N LEU A 20 16.06 2.08 -23.98
CA LEU A 20 16.57 1.18 -22.94
C LEU A 20 18.09 1.29 -22.73
N GLY A 21 18.82 2.03 -23.58
CA GLY A 21 20.26 2.23 -23.43
C GLY A 21 21.10 0.98 -23.73
N LEU A 22 20.55 0.04 -24.48
CA LEU A 22 21.12 -1.27 -24.78
C LEU A 22 22.26 -1.18 -25.79
N PRO A 23 23.45 -1.74 -25.56
CA PRO A 23 24.50 -1.74 -26.59
C PRO A 23 24.00 -2.49 -27.84
N LEU A 24 24.07 -1.84 -29.00
CA LEU A 24 23.74 -2.47 -30.30
C LEU A 24 24.67 -3.66 -30.63
N GLU A 25 25.79 -3.77 -29.91
CA GLU A 25 26.84 -4.77 -30.12
C GLU A 25 26.70 -5.99 -29.20
N SER A 26 26.06 -5.88 -28.02
CA SER A 26 26.00 -6.96 -27.01
C SER A 26 24.81 -7.89 -27.17
N ILE A 27 23.73 -7.39 -27.76
CA ILE A 27 22.70 -8.18 -28.41
C ILE A 27 22.83 -7.80 -29.88
N PRO A 28 22.92 -8.73 -30.83
CA PRO A 28 22.93 -8.40 -32.26
C PRO A 28 21.54 -7.87 -32.67
N LEU A 29 21.21 -6.67 -32.20
CA LEU A 29 20.05 -5.87 -32.58
C LEU A 29 20.27 -5.27 -33.98
N THR A 30 21.12 -5.86 -34.82
CA THR A 30 21.48 -5.31 -36.13
C THR A 30 20.32 -5.36 -37.12
N GLN A 31 19.38 -6.30 -36.94
CA GLN A 31 18.18 -6.44 -37.75
C GLN A 31 17.06 -7.14 -36.99
N VAL A 32 15.85 -6.56 -37.01
CA VAL A 32 14.60 -7.24 -36.65
C VAL A 32 13.95 -7.70 -37.95
N ARG A 33 13.54 -8.97 -38.01
CA ARG A 33 12.73 -9.48 -39.12
C ARG A 33 11.41 -9.98 -38.57
N ILE A 34 10.33 -9.63 -39.26
CA ILE A 34 8.96 -10.01 -38.94
C ILE A 34 8.38 -10.67 -40.18
N ASP A 35 8.42 -12.00 -40.21
CA ASP A 35 7.90 -12.77 -41.32
C ASP A 35 6.48 -13.19 -41.04
N HIS A 36 5.57 -12.92 -41.97
CA HIS A 36 4.19 -13.39 -41.89
C HIS A 36 4.14 -14.86 -42.31
N THR A 37 3.75 -15.75 -41.39
CA THR A 37 3.91 -17.20 -41.59
C THR A 37 2.60 -17.96 -41.85
N ALA A 38 1.43 -17.32 -41.74
CA ALA A 38 0.14 -17.95 -42.05
C ALA A 38 -0.88 -16.94 -42.57
N ASP A 39 -1.65 -17.29 -43.60
CA ASP A 39 -2.81 -16.50 -44.06
C ASP A 39 -3.79 -16.33 -42.90
N GLY A 40 -4.04 -15.08 -42.51
CA GLY A 40 -4.72 -14.78 -41.25
C GLY A 40 -6.12 -15.40 -41.16
N ILE A 41 -6.49 -15.89 -39.97
CA ILE A 41 -7.86 -16.33 -39.72
C ILE A 41 -8.73 -15.09 -39.61
N VAL A 42 -9.58 -14.86 -40.61
CA VAL A 42 -10.58 -13.79 -40.57
C VAL A 42 -11.65 -14.17 -39.55
N TYR A 43 -11.59 -13.55 -38.37
CA TYR A 43 -12.64 -13.67 -37.37
C TYR A 43 -13.66 -12.54 -37.62
N ASN A 44 -14.84 -12.93 -38.15
CA ASN A 44 -16.02 -12.08 -38.31
C ASN A 44 -15.76 -10.71 -38.99
N ASP A 45 -15.28 -10.67 -40.24
CA ASP A 45 -15.05 -9.49 -41.12
C ASP A 45 -14.30 -8.27 -40.55
N ARG A 46 -14.00 -8.25 -39.25
CA ARG A 46 -13.54 -7.11 -38.46
C ARG A 46 -12.17 -7.33 -37.83
N LYS A 47 -11.73 -8.59 -37.71
CA LYS A 47 -10.41 -8.96 -37.20
C LYS A 47 -9.69 -9.86 -38.19
N GLU A 48 -8.40 -9.64 -38.34
CA GLU A 48 -7.52 -10.46 -39.17
C GLU A 48 -6.29 -10.78 -38.34
N ILE A 49 -6.22 -11.99 -37.79
CA ILE A 49 -5.10 -12.38 -36.92
C ILE A 49 -3.98 -12.92 -37.80
N GLY A 50 -2.86 -12.21 -37.84
CA GLY A 50 -1.62 -12.66 -38.47
C GLY A 50 -0.69 -13.26 -37.43
N THR A 51 0.01 -14.32 -37.83
CA THR A 51 1.08 -14.95 -37.05
C THR A 51 2.41 -14.50 -37.61
N PHE A 52 3.30 -14.03 -36.75
CA PHE A 52 4.58 -13.46 -37.15
C PHE A 52 5.74 -14.05 -36.36
N GLU A 53 6.82 -14.41 -37.05
CA GLU A 53 8.06 -14.82 -36.41
C GLU A 53 8.93 -13.60 -36.14
N VAL A 54 9.42 -13.47 -34.90
CA VAL A 54 10.35 -12.42 -34.49
C VAL A 54 11.76 -13.00 -34.48
N VAL A 55 12.60 -12.49 -35.37
CA VAL A 55 14.01 -12.88 -35.46
C VAL A 55 14.88 -11.67 -35.18
N LEU A 56 15.87 -11.84 -34.28
CA LEU A 56 16.83 -10.81 -33.91
C LEU A 56 18.25 -11.29 -34.11
N GLY A 57 19.01 -10.60 -34.97
CA GLY A 57 20.40 -10.97 -35.26
C GLY A 57 20.55 -12.40 -35.78
N GLY A 58 19.54 -12.90 -36.52
CA GLY A 58 19.48 -14.26 -37.03
C GLY A 58 19.00 -15.32 -36.02
N ARG A 59 18.72 -14.94 -34.77
CA ARG A 59 18.13 -15.83 -33.76
C ARG A 59 16.62 -15.68 -33.72
N TYR A 60 15.90 -16.78 -33.89
CA TYR A 60 14.46 -16.82 -33.65
C TYR A 60 14.18 -16.64 -32.15
N LEU A 61 13.35 -15.65 -31.83
CA LEU A 61 12.98 -15.29 -30.46
C LEU A 61 11.60 -15.79 -30.08
N GLY A 62 10.70 -15.94 -31.05
CA GLY A 62 9.35 -16.43 -30.81
C GLY A 62 8.39 -16.05 -31.91
N THR A 63 7.15 -16.48 -31.74
CA THR A 63 6.04 -16.15 -32.61
C THR A 63 5.06 -15.26 -31.86
N ILE A 64 4.54 -14.27 -32.56
CA ILE A 64 3.52 -13.35 -32.05
C ILE A 64 2.25 -13.47 -32.90
N GLU A 65 1.11 -13.32 -32.26
CA GLU A 65 -0.17 -13.18 -32.96
C GLU A 65 -0.68 -11.76 -32.75
N ALA A 66 -1.03 -11.09 -33.84
CA ALA A 66 -1.57 -9.73 -33.77
C ALA A 66 -2.71 -9.54 -34.79
N ASP A 67 -3.72 -8.79 -34.38
CA ASP A 67 -4.76 -8.32 -35.29
C ASP A 67 -4.15 -7.28 -36.24
N THR A 68 -3.89 -7.67 -37.48
CA THR A 68 -3.18 -6.89 -38.50
C THR A 68 -3.90 -5.60 -38.89
N ARG A 69 -5.20 -5.51 -38.58
CA ARG A 69 -6.03 -4.32 -38.81
C ARG A 69 -6.04 -3.37 -37.61
N SER A 70 -5.48 -3.78 -36.47
CA SER A 70 -5.46 -2.99 -35.26
C SER A 70 -4.33 -1.96 -35.29
N LYS A 71 -4.64 -0.73 -34.86
CA LYS A 71 -3.61 0.29 -34.54
C LYS A 71 -2.67 -0.14 -33.41
N GLU A 72 -3.02 -1.20 -32.66
CA GLU A 72 -2.23 -1.76 -31.57
C GLU A 72 -1.21 -2.79 -32.05
N ALA A 73 -1.29 -3.27 -33.30
CA ALA A 73 -0.46 -4.35 -33.81
C ALA A 73 1.05 -4.03 -33.73
N GLU A 74 1.45 -2.83 -34.15
CA GLU A 74 2.83 -2.35 -34.01
C GLU A 74 3.25 -2.28 -32.54
N GLY A 75 2.34 -1.90 -31.64
CA GLY A 75 2.60 -1.85 -30.20
C GLY A 75 2.81 -3.24 -29.59
N ILE A 76 2.01 -4.23 -30.01
CA ILE A 76 2.15 -5.64 -29.56
C ILE A 76 3.49 -6.19 -30.02
N VAL A 77 3.84 -6.01 -31.30
CA VAL A 77 5.13 -6.40 -31.87
C VAL A 77 6.27 -5.81 -31.04
N LEU A 78 6.24 -4.49 -30.81
CA LEU A 78 7.29 -3.77 -30.11
C LEU A 78 7.45 -4.25 -28.66
N ASN A 79 6.34 -4.47 -27.96
CA ASN A 79 6.34 -5.04 -26.61
C ASN A 79 7.02 -6.42 -26.58
N GLN A 80 6.67 -7.29 -27.53
CA GLN A 80 7.22 -8.65 -27.60
C GLN A 80 8.72 -8.65 -27.94
N VAL A 81 9.16 -7.81 -28.88
CA VAL A 81 10.60 -7.66 -29.18
C VAL A 81 11.35 -7.16 -27.94
N ALA A 82 10.81 -6.16 -27.23
CA ALA A 82 11.42 -5.63 -26.02
C ALA A 82 11.49 -6.68 -24.89
N LEU A 83 10.44 -7.48 -24.69
CA LEU A 83 10.44 -8.59 -23.73
C LEU A 83 11.55 -9.60 -24.02
N GLN A 84 11.66 -10.05 -25.27
CA GLN A 84 12.65 -11.05 -25.65
C GLN A 84 14.08 -10.56 -25.39
N VAL A 85 14.32 -9.27 -25.60
CA VAL A 85 15.57 -8.60 -25.25
C VAL A 85 15.79 -8.55 -23.74
N LEU A 86 14.78 -8.12 -22.97
CA LEU A 86 14.85 -7.97 -21.52
C LEU A 86 14.93 -9.30 -20.75
N TYR A 87 14.62 -10.43 -21.38
CA TYR A 87 14.77 -11.77 -20.80
C TYR A 87 16.05 -12.49 -21.24
N THR A 88 16.97 -11.80 -21.91
CA THR A 88 18.32 -12.34 -22.17
C THR A 88 19.15 -12.41 -20.88
N PRO A 89 20.19 -13.29 -20.80
CA PRO A 89 20.97 -13.50 -19.56
C PRO A 89 21.57 -12.24 -18.94
N GLN A 90 21.85 -11.21 -19.74
CA GLN A 90 22.36 -9.92 -19.26
C GLN A 90 21.40 -9.16 -18.32
N PHE A 91 20.11 -9.53 -18.30
CA PHE A 91 19.07 -8.92 -17.47
C PHE A 91 18.46 -9.90 -16.44
N GLU A 92 19.11 -11.04 -16.20
CA GLU A 92 18.59 -12.07 -15.30
C GLU A 92 18.35 -11.55 -13.87
N GLY A 93 19.18 -10.60 -13.41
CA GLY A 93 19.05 -9.97 -12.09
C GLY A 93 17.86 -9.01 -11.90
N PHE A 94 17.07 -8.75 -12.95
CA PHE A 94 15.87 -7.90 -12.85
C PHE A 94 14.60 -8.73 -12.62
N PRO A 95 13.69 -8.26 -11.74
CA PRO A 95 12.43 -8.95 -11.49
C PRO A 95 11.52 -8.93 -12.73
N SER A 96 10.65 -9.93 -12.87
CA SER A 96 9.74 -10.06 -14.02
C SER A 96 8.85 -8.84 -14.19
N TRP A 97 8.25 -8.33 -13.11
CA TRP A 97 7.40 -7.13 -13.16
C TRP A 97 8.11 -5.93 -13.80
N PHE A 98 9.41 -5.76 -13.52
CA PHE A 98 10.20 -4.65 -14.07
C PHE A 98 10.47 -4.87 -15.55
N LYS A 99 10.88 -6.08 -15.95
CA LYS A 99 11.11 -6.44 -17.37
C LYS A 99 9.83 -6.28 -18.19
N ASP A 100 8.72 -6.77 -17.66
CA ASP A 100 7.42 -6.68 -18.32
C ASP A 100 6.97 -5.21 -18.40
N GLY A 101 7.18 -4.43 -17.33
CA GLY A 101 6.93 -2.99 -17.30
C GLY A 101 7.78 -2.17 -18.26
N ALA A 102 9.09 -2.43 -18.30
CA ALA A 102 10.03 -1.77 -19.20
C ALA A 102 9.73 -2.07 -20.69
N SER A 103 9.20 -3.26 -20.97
CA SER A 103 8.72 -3.59 -22.33
C SER A 103 7.52 -2.75 -22.74
N ASP A 104 6.61 -2.42 -21.81
CA ASP A 104 5.48 -1.54 -22.10
C ASP A 104 5.87 -0.07 -22.16
N TYR A 105 6.81 0.33 -21.30
CA TYR A 105 7.43 1.64 -21.33
C TYR A 105 7.96 1.98 -22.74
N VAL A 106 8.62 1.03 -23.43
CA VAL A 106 9.06 1.20 -24.83
C VAL A 106 7.89 1.50 -25.76
N ARG A 107 6.80 0.74 -25.65
CA ARG A 107 5.59 0.93 -26.47
C ARG A 107 4.97 2.31 -26.28
N ILE A 108 4.89 2.76 -25.03
CA ILE A 108 4.37 4.07 -24.65
C ILE A 108 5.27 5.18 -25.23
N LYS A 109 6.61 5.07 -25.08
CA LYS A 109 7.58 6.04 -25.59
C LYS A 109 7.60 6.18 -27.12
N MET A 110 7.18 5.14 -27.83
CA MET A 110 7.05 5.16 -29.29
C MET A 110 5.66 5.60 -29.76
N ALA A 111 4.78 6.06 -28.86
CA ALA A 111 3.40 6.42 -29.16
C ALA A 111 2.63 5.31 -29.92
N ARG A 112 2.91 4.05 -29.54
CA ARG A 112 2.26 2.83 -30.08
C ARG A 112 1.32 2.19 -29.06
N GLU A 113 0.84 3.00 -28.13
CA GLU A 113 -0.17 2.62 -27.15
C GLU A 113 -1.58 2.66 -27.73
N SER A 114 -2.51 2.02 -27.03
CA SER A 114 -3.91 1.99 -27.45
C SER A 114 -4.64 3.30 -27.07
N PRO A 115 -5.44 3.91 -27.96
CA PRO A 115 -6.10 5.20 -27.73
C PRO A 115 -7.10 5.26 -26.56
N ARG A 116 -7.50 4.10 -26.00
CA ARG A 116 -8.62 4.01 -25.05
C ARG A 116 -8.23 4.10 -23.57
N TRP A 117 -6.95 4.27 -23.22
CA TRP A 117 -6.47 3.81 -21.91
C TRP A 117 -5.71 4.77 -20.98
N PRO A 118 -5.87 6.11 -21.03
CA PRO A 118 -5.19 6.96 -20.04
C PRO A 118 -5.89 7.01 -18.66
N THR A 119 -7.02 6.32 -18.44
CA THR A 119 -7.92 6.65 -17.32
C THR A 119 -8.04 5.63 -16.17
N ARG A 120 -7.32 4.51 -16.19
CA ARG A 120 -7.33 3.56 -15.05
C ARG A 120 -5.93 3.12 -14.66
N LEU A 121 -5.46 3.61 -13.51
CA LEU A 121 -4.48 2.91 -12.71
C LEU A 121 -5.10 1.54 -12.37
N TYR A 122 -4.53 0.47 -12.93
CA TYR A 122 -4.92 -0.89 -12.54
C TYR A 122 -3.98 -1.32 -11.43
N GLY A 123 -4.54 -1.60 -10.25
CA GLY A 123 -3.79 -2.07 -9.08
C GLY A 123 -3.37 -0.96 -8.11
N GLY A 124 -3.08 -1.37 -6.87
CA GLY A 124 -2.60 -0.52 -5.78
C GLY A 124 -1.07 -0.35 -5.76
N ASN A 125 -0.32 -1.08 -6.59
CA ASN A 125 1.14 -1.10 -6.62
C ASN A 125 1.70 -0.95 -8.06
N TYR A 126 2.93 -0.41 -8.18
CA TYR A 126 3.68 -0.36 -9.43
C TYR A 126 4.02 -1.74 -10.01
N THR A 127 3.87 -2.82 -9.25
CA THR A 127 4.10 -4.21 -9.69
C THR A 127 2.84 -4.92 -10.21
N ASP A 128 1.65 -4.33 -10.08
CA ASP A 128 0.36 -5.00 -10.33
C ASP A 128 0.03 -5.26 -11.81
N GLY A 129 0.92 -4.84 -12.71
CA GLY A 129 0.83 -5.19 -14.11
C GLY A 129 1.79 -4.40 -14.97
N TRP A 130 2.26 -5.06 -16.03
CA TRP A 130 3.19 -4.49 -17.01
C TRP A 130 2.79 -3.10 -17.53
N ARG A 131 1.49 -2.84 -17.70
CA ARG A 131 0.98 -1.52 -18.10
C ARG A 131 1.16 -0.45 -17.02
N THR A 132 0.75 -0.78 -15.80
CA THR A 132 0.85 0.10 -14.64
C THR A 132 2.31 0.48 -14.40
N THR A 133 3.19 -0.52 -14.45
CA THR A 133 4.65 -0.31 -14.38
C THR A 133 5.14 0.56 -15.54
N GLY A 134 4.72 0.31 -16.78
CA GLY A 134 5.16 1.08 -17.95
C GLY A 134 4.85 2.58 -17.88
N TYR A 135 3.62 2.94 -17.48
CA TYR A 135 3.24 4.34 -17.27
C TYR A 135 3.97 4.98 -16.08
N PHE A 136 4.17 4.21 -15.01
CA PHE A 136 4.94 4.67 -13.87
C PHE A 136 6.39 4.99 -14.26
N LEU A 137 7.06 4.10 -15.01
CA LEU A 137 8.41 4.34 -15.52
C LEU A 137 8.47 5.59 -16.43
N LYS A 138 7.46 5.79 -17.29
CA LYS A 138 7.35 7.01 -18.09
C LYS A 138 7.16 8.25 -17.25
N TRP A 139 6.28 8.20 -16.25
CA TRP A 139 6.06 9.32 -15.34
C TRP A 139 7.37 9.71 -14.66
N ILE A 140 8.13 8.72 -14.18
CA ILE A 140 9.41 8.96 -13.50
C ILE A 140 10.38 9.72 -14.38
N GLU A 141 10.48 9.39 -15.67
CA GLU A 141 11.41 10.07 -16.58
C GLU A 141 10.92 11.40 -17.13
N GLU A 142 9.63 11.48 -17.49
CA GLU A 142 9.14 12.55 -18.36
C GLU A 142 8.30 13.58 -17.63
N ASP A 143 7.50 13.16 -16.65
CA ASP A 143 6.50 14.01 -16.05
C ASP A 143 7.12 15.18 -15.29
N GLU A 144 6.51 16.35 -15.38
CA GLU A 144 6.99 17.56 -14.71
C GLU A 144 6.89 17.45 -13.19
N ASP A 145 5.93 16.68 -12.69
CA ASP A 145 5.75 16.43 -11.25
C ASP A 145 6.71 15.36 -10.70
N SER A 146 7.46 14.67 -11.57
CA SER A 146 8.42 13.65 -11.14
C SER A 146 9.72 14.29 -10.66
N PRO A 147 10.33 13.80 -9.56
CA PRO A 147 11.67 14.22 -9.15
C PRO A 147 12.79 13.75 -10.10
N LYS A 148 12.46 12.93 -11.11
CA LYS A 148 13.38 12.39 -12.13
C LYS A 148 14.68 11.82 -11.54
N PRO A 149 14.60 10.96 -10.50
CA PRO A 149 15.77 10.46 -9.80
C PRO A 149 16.65 9.57 -10.69
N TRP A 150 16.07 8.98 -11.73
CA TRP A 150 16.72 8.05 -12.63
C TRP A 150 15.96 7.91 -13.95
N THR A 151 16.63 7.32 -14.92
CA THR A 151 16.08 6.79 -16.17
C THR A 151 16.10 5.27 -16.16
N VAL A 152 15.20 4.64 -16.91
CA VAL A 152 15.19 3.20 -17.20
C VAL A 152 16.54 2.74 -17.75
N GLN A 153 17.24 3.59 -18.52
CA GLN A 153 18.60 3.27 -18.98
C GLN A 153 19.61 3.18 -17.83
N GLN A 154 19.59 4.15 -16.91
CA GLN A 154 20.46 4.12 -15.73
C GLN A 154 20.15 2.90 -14.86
N ILE A 155 18.86 2.57 -14.75
CA ILE A 155 18.40 1.36 -14.08
C ILE A 155 19.01 0.11 -14.72
N LEU A 156 18.82 -0.08 -16.02
CA LEU A 156 19.28 -1.28 -16.73
C LEU A 156 20.81 -1.42 -16.76
N LYS A 157 21.55 -0.33 -16.60
CA LYS A 157 23.03 -0.33 -16.53
C LYS A 157 23.57 -0.65 -15.14
N THR A 158 22.74 -0.57 -14.10
CA THR A 158 23.20 -0.73 -12.71
C THR A 158 22.20 -1.58 -11.93
N PRO A 159 22.29 -2.91 -12.01
CA PRO A 159 21.32 -3.80 -11.35
C PRO A 159 21.33 -3.60 -9.82
N PRO A 160 20.15 -3.68 -9.16
CA PRO A 160 20.07 -3.58 -7.71
C PRO A 160 20.84 -4.71 -7.02
N ARG A 161 21.60 -4.38 -5.97
CA ARG A 161 22.48 -5.31 -5.24
C ARG A 161 21.74 -6.39 -4.43
N SER A 162 20.41 -6.31 -4.29
CA SER A 162 19.61 -7.14 -3.38
C SER A 162 19.08 -8.46 -3.94
N LEU A 163 19.54 -8.91 -5.11
CA LEU A 163 19.04 -10.17 -5.72
C LEU A 163 20.13 -11.23 -6.00
N ALA A 164 21.32 -11.10 -5.40
CA ALA A 164 22.26 -12.22 -5.36
C ALA A 164 21.72 -13.32 -4.43
N PRO A 165 21.82 -14.62 -4.80
CA PRO A 165 21.54 -15.70 -3.87
C PRO A 165 22.46 -15.53 -2.65
N ALA A 166 21.91 -15.68 -1.44
CA ALA A 166 22.69 -15.61 -0.21
C ALA A 166 23.85 -16.63 -0.24
N THR A 167 25.06 -16.17 -0.54
CA THR A 167 26.28 -16.94 -0.29
C THR A 167 27.11 -16.22 0.76
N SER A 168 27.02 -16.76 1.98
CA SER A 168 28.00 -16.79 3.07
C SER A 168 28.77 -15.51 3.42
N SER A 169 28.48 -15.02 4.63
CA SER A 169 29.42 -14.56 5.66
C SER A 169 30.64 -13.75 5.22
N HIS A 170 30.65 -12.45 5.51
CA HIS A 170 31.64 -11.83 6.41
C HIS A 170 31.28 -10.36 6.67
N GLU A 171 31.18 -10.01 7.95
CA GLU A 171 31.09 -8.63 8.43
C GLU A 171 32.35 -7.84 8.07
N THR A 172 32.21 -6.55 7.71
CA THR A 172 33.33 -5.60 7.76
C THR A 172 32.82 -4.25 8.28
N PRO A 173 33.55 -3.55 9.17
CA PRO A 173 32.99 -2.46 9.97
C PRO A 173 32.98 -1.12 9.23
N LEU A 174 31.96 -0.32 9.54
CA LEU A 174 31.81 1.09 9.15
C LEU A 174 33.00 1.95 9.61
N LYS A 175 33.82 2.41 8.66
CA LYS A 175 34.66 3.61 8.83
C LYS A 175 34.87 4.31 7.49
N GLU A 176 34.73 5.65 7.56
CA GLU A 176 35.04 6.66 6.55
C GLU A 176 34.05 6.84 5.39
N LEU A 177 32.90 7.42 5.70
CA LEU A 177 32.17 8.29 4.77
C LEU A 177 32.98 9.59 4.58
N SER A 178 33.93 9.58 3.65
CA SER A 178 34.48 10.83 3.10
C SER A 178 33.56 11.34 1.99
N LEU A 179 32.95 12.49 2.27
CA LEU A 179 32.27 13.34 1.30
C LEU A 179 33.26 13.75 0.21
N GLN A 180 33.31 13.01 -0.90
CA GLN A 180 33.70 13.46 -2.25
C GLN A 180 33.73 12.26 -3.22
N ASN A 181 32.54 11.84 -3.65
CA ASN A 181 32.29 11.31 -4.99
C ASN A 181 30.78 11.23 -5.20
N THR A 182 30.25 12.25 -5.86
CA THR A 182 29.00 12.18 -6.60
C THR A 182 29.09 11.00 -7.59
N GLU A 183 28.03 10.19 -7.68
CA GLU A 183 27.96 8.90 -8.40
C GLU A 183 28.32 7.64 -7.58
N SER A 184 27.91 7.58 -6.30
CA SER A 184 27.74 6.28 -5.64
C SER A 184 26.30 5.80 -5.80
N VAL A 185 26.14 4.83 -6.70
CA VAL A 185 24.98 3.93 -6.88
C VAL A 185 24.15 3.78 -5.60
N ALA A 186 23.08 4.57 -5.48
CA ALA A 186 22.03 4.29 -4.54
C ALA A 186 21.40 2.96 -4.98
N THR A 187 21.65 1.90 -4.22
CA THR A 187 20.91 0.65 -4.32
C THR A 187 19.43 0.97 -4.13
N TRP A 188 18.56 0.66 -5.10
CA TRP A 188 17.15 1.03 -5.03
C TRP A 188 16.48 0.21 -3.95
N SER A 189 16.22 0.82 -2.79
CA SER A 189 15.43 0.21 -1.74
C SER A 189 13.96 0.21 -2.15
N ASP A 190 13.20 -0.79 -1.68
CA ASP A 190 11.74 -0.84 -1.87
C ASP A 190 11.09 0.48 -1.42
N GLN A 191 11.62 1.09 -0.35
CA GLN A 191 11.20 2.40 0.15
C GLN A 191 11.29 3.53 -0.90
N ALA A 192 12.33 3.55 -1.74
CA ALA A 192 12.46 4.58 -2.78
C ALA A 192 11.39 4.42 -3.87
N TRP A 193 11.11 3.17 -4.25
CA TRP A 193 10.05 2.85 -5.21
C TRP A 193 8.65 3.19 -4.67
N GLU A 194 8.37 2.88 -3.41
CA GLU A 194 7.11 3.22 -2.73
C GLU A 194 6.87 4.74 -2.67
N GLN A 195 7.91 5.52 -2.39
CA GLN A 195 7.82 6.99 -2.37
C GLN A 195 7.53 7.58 -3.77
N LEU A 196 8.19 7.05 -4.81
CA LEU A 196 7.93 7.45 -6.19
C LEU A 196 6.53 7.05 -6.63
N TRP A 197 6.09 5.85 -6.25
CA TRP A 197 4.75 5.36 -6.56
C TRP A 197 3.67 6.24 -5.96
N THR A 198 3.83 6.62 -4.69
CA THR A 198 2.95 7.59 -4.03
C THR A 198 2.90 8.91 -4.79
N SER A 199 4.06 9.43 -5.21
CA SER A 199 4.17 10.69 -5.95
C SER A 199 3.52 10.61 -7.35
N TYR A 200 3.65 9.46 -8.01
CA TYR A 200 2.97 9.17 -9.27
C TYR A 200 1.46 9.15 -9.12
N GLN A 201 0.93 8.42 -8.13
CA GLN A 201 -0.50 8.37 -7.84
C GLN A 201 -1.05 9.78 -7.60
N LEU A 202 -0.34 10.59 -6.81
CA LEU A 202 -0.69 11.99 -6.58
C LEU A 202 -0.72 12.82 -7.86
N SER A 203 0.29 12.71 -8.73
CA SER A 203 0.35 13.45 -10.00
C SER A 203 -0.81 13.07 -10.92
N VAL A 204 -1.10 11.77 -11.04
CA VAL A 204 -2.23 11.26 -11.84
C VAL A 204 -3.56 11.78 -11.29
N LEU A 205 -3.76 11.72 -9.98
CA LEU A 205 -5.00 12.16 -9.34
C LEU A 205 -5.20 13.67 -9.43
N LYS A 206 -4.15 14.48 -9.24
CA LYS A 206 -4.21 15.95 -9.39
C LYS A 206 -4.59 16.39 -10.81
N LYS A 207 -4.25 15.58 -11.82
CA LYS A 207 -4.59 15.84 -13.22
C LYS A 207 -6.02 15.42 -13.58
N ASN A 208 -6.69 14.68 -12.69
CA ASN A 208 -8.09 14.31 -12.87
C ASN A 208 -8.99 15.42 -12.30
N PRO A 209 -9.77 16.13 -13.15
CA PRO A 209 -10.59 17.26 -12.70
C PRO A 209 -11.78 16.85 -11.82
N ASP A 210 -12.12 15.57 -11.78
CA ASP A 210 -13.28 15.05 -11.03
C ASP A 210 -12.92 14.67 -9.57
N VAL A 211 -11.66 14.84 -9.15
CA VAL A 211 -11.18 14.51 -7.79
C VAL A 211 -10.48 15.70 -7.18
N ASN A 212 -10.84 16.04 -5.95
CA ASN A 212 -10.12 17.06 -5.19
C ASN A 212 -9.02 16.39 -4.37
N VAL A 213 -7.77 16.79 -4.63
CA VAL A 213 -6.60 16.28 -3.91
C VAL A 213 -6.04 17.36 -3.00
N THR A 214 -6.00 17.09 -1.70
CA THR A 214 -5.37 17.96 -0.70
C THR A 214 -4.21 17.21 -0.04
N THR A 215 -3.12 17.91 0.28
CA THR A 215 -1.96 17.30 0.95
C THR A 215 -1.52 18.13 2.14
N HIS A 216 -1.13 17.46 3.22
CA HIS A 216 -0.60 18.09 4.42
C HIS A 216 0.60 17.30 4.93
N ARG A 217 1.73 17.96 5.14
CA ARG A 217 2.88 17.39 5.85
C ARG A 217 3.20 18.30 7.04
N PRO A 218 2.91 17.87 8.27
CA PRO A 218 3.09 18.74 9.42
C PRO A 218 4.57 18.98 9.72
N ARG A 219 5.40 17.93 9.65
CA ARG A 219 6.87 18.01 9.79
C ARG A 219 7.60 17.11 8.78
N PRO A 220 8.87 17.42 8.40
CA PRO A 220 9.64 16.57 7.49
C PRO A 220 9.80 15.12 7.95
N SER A 221 9.87 14.89 9.26
CA SER A 221 10.00 13.56 9.87
C SER A 221 8.68 12.80 10.01
N GLU A 222 7.55 13.43 9.68
CA GLU A 222 6.22 12.84 9.76
C GLU A 222 5.71 12.39 8.39
N PRO A 223 4.72 11.47 8.38
CA PRO A 223 4.10 11.03 7.14
C PRO A 223 3.53 12.20 6.35
N LEU A 224 3.58 12.11 5.03
CA LEU A 224 2.73 12.92 4.18
C LEU A 224 1.29 12.43 4.32
N MET A 225 0.36 13.32 4.66
CA MET A 225 -1.06 13.02 4.64
C MET A 225 -1.67 13.50 3.32
N ILE A 226 -2.43 12.63 2.66
CA ILE A 226 -3.12 12.90 1.40
C ILE A 226 -4.62 12.70 1.61
N LEU A 227 -5.43 13.64 1.13
CA LEU A 227 -6.88 13.51 1.02
C LEU A 227 -7.24 13.45 -0.47
N ILE A 228 -7.97 12.42 -0.85
CA ILE A 228 -8.61 12.27 -2.17
C ILE A 228 -10.10 12.28 -1.93
N ASP A 229 -10.78 13.32 -2.40
CA ASP A 229 -12.23 13.42 -2.35
C ASP A 229 -12.82 13.09 -3.73
N GLU A 230 -13.42 11.90 -3.82
CA GLU A 230 -14.14 11.42 -5.02
C GLU A 230 -15.60 11.88 -5.07
N GLY A 231 -16.03 12.71 -4.11
CA GLY A 231 -17.36 13.33 -4.05
C GLY A 231 -18.23 12.88 -2.87
N GLY A 232 -19.16 13.75 -2.47
CA GLY A 232 -20.14 13.47 -1.40
C GLY A 232 -19.63 13.70 0.03
N SER A 233 -18.57 14.51 0.19
CA SER A 233 -17.84 14.75 1.43
C SER A 233 -18.40 15.86 2.33
N GLU A 234 -19.44 16.59 1.92
CA GLU A 234 -19.95 17.77 2.64
C GLU A 234 -20.24 17.49 4.12
N ALA A 235 -20.97 16.41 4.42
CA ALA A 235 -21.28 16.03 5.80
C ALA A 235 -20.04 15.62 6.60
N LEU A 236 -19.03 15.01 5.96
CA LEU A 236 -17.77 14.68 6.60
C LEU A 236 -16.98 15.95 6.92
N LEU A 237 -16.86 16.87 5.96
CA LEU A 237 -16.13 18.13 6.13
C LEU A 237 -16.85 19.08 7.10
N GLN A 238 -18.17 18.98 7.25
CA GLN A 238 -18.88 19.67 8.34
C GLN A 238 -18.45 19.12 9.72
N ALA A 239 -18.36 17.80 9.86
CA ALA A 239 -18.01 17.14 11.11
C ALA A 239 -16.50 17.23 11.45
N VAL A 240 -15.66 17.16 10.43
CA VAL A 240 -14.20 17.25 10.52
C VAL A 240 -13.69 18.22 9.44
N PRO A 241 -13.70 19.54 9.71
CA PRO A 241 -13.33 20.56 8.72
C PRO A 241 -11.92 20.45 8.16
N ASP A 242 -10.99 19.90 8.96
CA ASP A 242 -9.63 19.60 8.52
C ASP A 242 -9.30 18.13 8.84
N PRO A 243 -9.67 17.18 7.96
CA PRO A 243 -9.41 15.77 8.17
C PRO A 243 -7.92 15.45 8.24
N LEU A 244 -7.08 16.18 7.50
CA LEU A 244 -5.64 15.91 7.45
C LEU A 244 -4.94 16.37 8.73
N HIS A 245 -5.36 17.50 9.30
CA HIS A 245 -4.93 17.91 10.63
C HIS A 245 -5.38 16.90 11.68
N PHE A 246 -6.63 16.45 11.65
CA PHE A 246 -7.11 15.43 12.60
C PHE A 246 -6.32 14.11 12.49
N LEU A 247 -6.04 13.62 11.28
CA LEU A 247 -5.21 12.42 11.08
C LEU A 247 -3.78 12.61 11.61
N THR A 248 -3.25 13.83 11.58
CA THR A 248 -1.97 14.16 12.21
C THR A 248 -2.04 14.07 13.73
N GLU A 249 -3.09 14.63 14.34
CA GLU A 249 -3.31 14.52 15.79
C GLU A 249 -3.49 13.05 16.21
N ALA A 250 -4.28 12.29 15.44
CA ALA A 250 -4.48 10.86 15.64
C ALA A 250 -3.15 10.09 15.55
N TYR A 251 -2.33 10.36 14.52
CA TYR A 251 -0.99 9.78 14.39
C TYR A 251 -0.14 10.03 15.65
N LEU A 252 -0.12 11.26 16.17
CA LEU A 252 0.64 11.58 17.39
C LEU A 252 0.10 10.87 18.63
N ALA A 253 -1.22 10.84 18.81
CA ALA A 253 -1.87 10.17 19.92
C ALA A 253 -1.62 8.65 19.91
N ILE A 254 -1.79 8.02 18.75
CA ILE A 254 -1.57 6.58 18.57
C ILE A 254 -0.11 6.22 18.82
N ASN A 255 0.84 7.01 18.31
CA ASN A 255 2.26 6.75 18.59
C ASN A 255 2.59 6.88 20.08
N GLY A 256 1.95 7.82 20.80
CA GLY A 256 2.11 7.94 22.25
C GLY A 256 1.56 6.73 23.02
N LEU A 257 0.61 5.99 22.46
CA LEU A 257 0.02 4.79 23.07
C LEU A 257 0.76 3.50 22.67
N LEU A 258 1.13 3.36 21.40
CA LEU A 258 1.75 2.13 20.86
C LEU A 258 3.27 2.13 20.96
N TYR A 259 3.90 3.31 21.01
CA TYR A 259 5.35 3.50 21.02
C TYR A 259 5.78 4.54 22.07
N PRO A 260 5.41 4.38 23.35
CA PRO A 260 5.55 5.41 24.38
C PRO A 260 7.01 5.78 24.69
N THR A 261 7.96 4.88 24.44
CA THR A 261 9.39 5.07 24.71
C THR A 261 10.23 4.55 23.55
N SER A 262 11.53 4.88 23.55
CA SER A 262 12.46 4.49 22.49
C SER A 262 12.79 3.00 22.42
N SER A 263 12.32 2.18 23.38
CA SER A 263 12.46 0.72 23.32
C SER A 263 11.43 0.07 22.39
N PHE A 264 10.37 0.79 22.02
CA PHE A 264 9.34 0.33 21.09
C PHE A 264 9.67 0.80 19.68
N HIS A 265 9.60 -0.12 18.72
CA HIS A 265 9.98 0.16 17.34
C HIS A 265 8.78 0.67 16.57
N GLN A 266 8.74 1.98 16.39
CA GLN A 266 7.68 2.63 15.61
C GLN A 266 7.67 2.12 14.16
N ARG A 267 6.50 1.68 13.68
CA ARG A 267 6.28 1.40 12.26
C ARG A 267 6.52 2.66 11.43
N LYS A 268 7.39 2.56 10.42
CA LYS A 268 7.73 3.69 9.55
C LYS A 268 6.76 3.74 8.38
N VAL A 269 5.93 4.77 8.36
CA VAL A 269 4.93 5.01 7.32
C VAL A 269 5.25 6.36 6.66
N PRO A 270 5.80 6.39 5.43
CA PRO A 270 6.19 7.64 4.79
C PRO A 270 5.00 8.48 4.30
N CYS A 271 3.86 7.83 4.05
CA CYS A 271 2.66 8.45 3.52
C CYS A 271 1.40 7.73 4.00
N VAL A 272 0.33 8.48 4.27
CA VAL A 272 -1.02 7.97 4.56
C VAL A 272 -2.00 8.66 3.62
N THR A 273 -2.87 7.89 3.00
CA THR A 273 -3.88 8.39 2.07
C THR A 273 -5.28 8.16 2.63
N LEU A 274 -6.08 9.21 2.74
CA LEU A 274 -7.51 9.14 3.03
C LEU A 274 -8.29 9.33 1.71
N ILE A 275 -9.11 8.35 1.36
CA ILE A 275 -10.03 8.39 0.22
C ILE A 275 -11.45 8.53 0.75
N LEU A 276 -12.14 9.59 0.34
CA LEU A 276 -13.57 9.76 0.57
C LEU A 276 -14.30 9.25 -0.67
N SER A 277 -14.84 8.03 -0.59
CA SER A 277 -15.44 7.38 -1.76
C SER A 277 -16.96 7.26 -1.64
N PRO A 278 -17.72 7.74 -2.65
CA PRO A 278 -19.16 7.48 -2.74
C PRO A 278 -19.47 6.04 -3.21
N LYS A 279 -18.45 5.29 -3.65
CA LYS A 279 -18.57 3.93 -4.20
C LYS A 279 -18.12 2.84 -3.23
N ALA A 280 -17.50 3.21 -2.11
CA ALA A 280 -17.08 2.24 -1.10
C ALA A 280 -18.29 1.67 -0.35
N ASP A 281 -18.21 0.36 -0.08
CA ASP A 281 -19.17 -0.37 0.73
C ASP A 281 -18.75 -0.35 2.21
N GLY A 282 -19.69 -0.62 3.11
CA GLY A 282 -19.40 -0.70 4.56
C GLY A 282 -19.27 0.67 5.22
N VAL A 283 -18.30 0.79 6.14
CA VAL A 283 -18.07 2.01 6.96
C VAL A 283 -16.77 2.68 6.53
N ALA A 284 -15.66 1.96 6.73
CA ALA A 284 -14.34 2.32 6.27
C ALA A 284 -13.48 1.05 6.15
N SER A 285 -12.33 1.16 5.50
CA SER A 285 -11.32 0.10 5.44
C SER A 285 -9.92 0.69 5.33
N THR A 286 -8.92 -0.08 5.78
CA THR A 286 -7.51 0.27 5.65
C THR A 286 -6.72 -0.83 4.98
N GLU A 287 -5.95 -0.47 3.95
CA GLU A 287 -5.00 -1.36 3.30
C GLU A 287 -3.78 -0.56 2.84
N ASN A 288 -2.56 -1.05 3.12
CA ASN A 288 -1.31 -0.42 2.66
C ASN A 288 -1.20 1.10 2.93
N ALA A 289 -1.58 1.53 4.14
CA ALA A 289 -1.64 2.94 4.55
C ALA A 289 -2.64 3.81 3.75
N VAL A 290 -3.58 3.19 3.06
CA VAL A 290 -4.73 3.82 2.41
C VAL A 290 -5.98 3.54 3.24
N ILE A 291 -6.55 4.60 3.80
CA ILE A 291 -7.83 4.61 4.50
C ILE A 291 -8.90 4.98 3.48
N THR A 292 -9.88 4.10 3.25
CA THR A 292 -11.05 4.39 2.41
C THR A 292 -12.27 4.55 3.31
N PHE A 293 -12.91 5.71 3.25
CA PHE A 293 -14.11 6.02 4.04
C PHE A 293 -15.34 6.03 3.12
N ALA A 294 -16.36 5.23 3.46
CA ALA A 294 -17.60 5.17 2.70
C ALA A 294 -18.48 6.40 2.97
N MET A 295 -18.65 7.26 1.95
CA MET A 295 -19.49 8.45 2.08
C MET A 295 -20.97 8.11 2.22
N SER A 296 -21.39 6.91 1.79
CA SER A 296 -22.73 6.38 2.04
C SER A 296 -23.02 6.23 3.54
N TYR A 297 -22.05 5.77 4.34
CA TYR A 297 -22.18 5.66 5.80
C TYR A 297 -22.33 7.05 6.44
N VAL A 298 -21.41 7.97 6.13
CA VAL A 298 -21.41 9.34 6.66
C VAL A 298 -22.75 10.04 6.40
N ASN A 299 -23.23 9.97 5.17
CA ASN A 299 -24.48 10.61 4.75
C ASN A 299 -25.73 9.98 5.40
N ASN A 300 -25.69 8.70 5.77
CA ASN A 300 -26.79 8.06 6.48
C ASN A 300 -26.75 8.35 7.99
N TYR A 301 -25.54 8.38 8.57
CA TYR A 301 -25.34 8.72 9.97
C TYR A 301 -25.75 10.18 10.25
N SER A 302 -25.37 11.12 9.38
CA SER A 302 -25.70 12.55 9.51
C SER A 302 -27.21 12.84 9.48
N LYS A 303 -28.01 11.99 8.82
CA LYS A 303 -29.47 12.13 8.79
C LYS A 303 -30.16 11.67 10.08
N SER A 304 -29.51 10.82 10.86
CA SER A 304 -30.09 10.16 12.04
C SER A 304 -29.51 10.66 13.36
N HIS A 305 -28.40 11.39 13.32
CA HIS A 305 -27.66 11.87 14.49
C HIS A 305 -27.36 13.36 14.37
N ASN A 306 -27.18 14.04 15.51
CA ASN A 306 -26.78 15.43 15.53
C ASN A 306 -25.29 15.62 15.20
N ASP A 307 -24.88 16.86 14.93
CA ASP A 307 -23.50 17.22 14.53
C ASP A 307 -22.44 16.76 15.54
N ALA A 308 -22.74 16.79 16.84
CA ALA A 308 -21.80 16.37 17.87
C ALA A 308 -21.56 14.84 17.82
N ALA A 309 -22.63 14.05 17.69
CA ALA A 309 -22.52 12.60 17.53
C ALA A 309 -21.86 12.23 16.20
N LEU A 310 -22.18 12.93 15.11
CA LEU A 310 -21.52 12.76 13.81
C LEU A 310 -20.02 13.02 13.90
N THR A 311 -19.62 14.11 14.56
CA THR A 311 -18.21 14.46 14.80
C THR A 311 -17.49 13.38 15.59
N GLN A 312 -18.09 12.93 16.71
CA GLN A 312 -17.53 11.88 17.55
C GLN A 312 -17.32 10.58 16.76
N GLU A 313 -18.30 10.20 15.95
CA GLU A 313 -18.28 8.95 15.20
C GLU A 313 -17.23 8.99 14.08
N ILE A 314 -17.22 10.04 13.25
CA ILE A 314 -16.28 10.15 12.11
C ILE A 314 -14.84 10.25 12.61
N LYS A 315 -14.57 11.07 13.63
CA LYS A 315 -13.23 11.15 14.23
C LYS A 315 -12.80 9.83 14.84
N GLY A 316 -13.72 9.14 15.51
CA GLY A 316 -13.47 7.82 16.07
C GLY A 316 -13.10 6.78 15.01
N ILE A 317 -13.84 6.71 13.90
CA ILE A 317 -13.55 5.79 12.79
C ILE A 317 -12.22 6.15 12.13
N LEU A 318 -11.97 7.43 11.81
CA LEU A 318 -10.69 7.85 11.23
C LEU A 318 -9.48 7.48 12.11
N LEU A 319 -9.63 7.61 13.43
CA LEU A 319 -8.59 7.21 14.39
C LEU A 319 -8.42 5.68 14.40
N HIS A 320 -9.52 4.92 14.45
CA HIS A 320 -9.50 3.46 14.37
C HIS A 320 -8.74 2.98 13.13
N GLU A 321 -9.06 3.52 11.95
CA GLU A 321 -8.39 3.18 10.70
C GLU A 321 -6.90 3.59 10.71
N MET A 322 -6.57 4.75 11.27
CA MET A 322 -5.17 5.17 11.45
C MET A 322 -4.38 4.22 12.38
N VAL A 323 -5.04 3.55 13.33
CA VAL A 323 -4.37 2.51 14.13
C VAL A 323 -3.98 1.34 13.25
N HIS A 324 -4.83 0.88 12.33
CA HIS A 324 -4.49 -0.20 11.38
C HIS A 324 -3.30 0.17 10.48
N VAL A 325 -3.14 1.45 10.15
CA VAL A 325 -1.95 1.94 9.43
C VAL A 325 -0.66 1.79 10.25
N LEU A 326 -0.73 2.05 11.56
CA LEU A 326 0.45 2.18 12.41
C LEU A 326 0.79 0.89 13.17
N GLN A 327 -0.18 0.09 13.55
CA GLN A 327 0.03 -1.12 14.34
C GLN A 327 0.68 -2.25 13.54
N TYR A 328 1.25 -3.20 14.26
CA TYR A 328 1.72 -4.46 13.70
C TYR A 328 0.62 -5.52 13.77
N SER A 329 0.63 -6.48 12.82
CA SER A 329 -0.37 -7.54 12.73
C SER A 329 0.21 -8.96 12.84
N GLY A 330 1.49 -9.09 13.20
CA GLY A 330 2.22 -10.35 13.18
C GLY A 330 2.69 -10.72 11.77
N THR A 331 3.73 -11.54 11.68
CA THR A 331 4.17 -12.08 10.39
C THR A 331 3.02 -12.84 9.73
N THR A 332 2.83 -12.63 8.42
CA THR A 332 1.72 -13.21 7.64
C THR A 332 0.31 -12.91 8.19
N HIS A 333 0.13 -11.78 8.90
CA HIS A 333 -1.15 -11.40 9.52
C HIS A 333 -1.71 -12.46 10.49
N SER A 334 -0.83 -13.06 11.29
CA SER A 334 -1.18 -14.17 12.18
C SER A 334 -1.89 -13.76 13.48
N ALA A 335 -1.93 -12.47 13.82
CA ALA A 335 -2.67 -11.99 15.00
C ALA A 335 -4.18 -12.24 14.87
N PRO A 336 -4.86 -12.67 15.96
CA PRO A 336 -6.32 -12.76 15.99
C PRO A 336 -6.94 -11.41 15.61
N SER A 337 -7.89 -11.42 14.69
CA SER A 337 -8.57 -10.19 14.25
C SER A 337 -9.18 -9.42 15.42
N GLY A 338 -9.70 -10.12 16.43
CA GLY A 338 -10.21 -9.47 17.64
C GLY A 338 -9.18 -8.67 18.44
N ILE A 339 -7.91 -9.07 18.44
CA ILE A 339 -6.84 -8.25 19.04
C ILE A 339 -6.54 -7.03 18.16
N ILE A 340 -6.45 -7.23 16.84
CA ILE A 340 -6.18 -6.15 15.88
C ILE A 340 -7.27 -5.06 15.94
N GLU A 341 -8.54 -5.45 15.94
CA GLU A 341 -9.67 -4.52 16.11
C GLU A 341 -9.73 -3.94 17.54
N GLY A 342 -9.38 -4.75 18.53
CA GLY A 342 -9.39 -4.35 19.94
C GLY A 342 -8.34 -3.29 20.27
N ILE A 343 -7.13 -3.38 19.71
CA ILE A 343 -6.08 -2.37 19.87
C ILE A 343 -6.51 -1.05 19.22
N ALA A 344 -7.14 -1.13 18.04
CA ALA A 344 -7.70 0.05 17.37
C ALA A 344 -8.75 0.76 18.22
N ASP A 345 -9.69 0.01 18.80
CA ASP A 345 -10.73 0.59 19.66
C ASP A 345 -10.24 0.97 21.07
N TYR A 346 -9.19 0.32 21.59
CA TYR A 346 -8.46 0.79 22.78
C TYR A 346 -7.85 2.17 22.52
N CYS A 347 -7.17 2.37 21.39
CA CYS A 347 -6.57 3.67 21.06
C CYS A 347 -7.64 4.74 20.86
N ARG A 348 -8.75 4.39 20.19
CA ARG A 348 -9.94 5.24 20.03
C ARG A 348 -10.51 5.66 21.38
N LEU A 349 -10.67 4.71 22.31
CA LEU A 349 -11.15 4.96 23.67
C LEU A 349 -10.22 5.90 24.45
N ARG A 350 -8.91 5.59 24.48
CA ARG A 350 -7.89 6.38 25.21
C ARG A 350 -7.69 7.78 24.65
N SER A 351 -8.00 7.99 23.38
CA SER A 351 -7.96 9.29 22.72
C SER A 351 -9.24 10.11 22.88
N GLY A 352 -10.24 9.60 23.63
CA GLY A 352 -11.51 10.29 23.89
C GLY A 352 -12.53 10.20 22.76
N TRP A 353 -12.30 9.36 21.76
CA TRP A 353 -13.16 9.22 20.56
C TRP A 353 -14.02 7.95 20.57
N GLY A 354 -14.24 7.33 21.74
CA GLY A 354 -15.16 6.19 21.88
C GLY A 354 -16.58 6.54 21.42
N ALA A 355 -17.27 5.58 20.79
CA ALA A 355 -18.60 5.84 20.25
C ALA A 355 -19.64 6.01 21.37
N ALA A 356 -20.66 6.84 21.14
CA ALA A 356 -21.66 7.17 22.17
C ALA A 356 -22.48 5.96 22.67
N HIS A 357 -22.59 4.91 21.86
CA HIS A 357 -23.31 3.68 22.19
C HIS A 357 -22.43 2.62 22.87
N TRP A 358 -21.14 2.92 23.08
CA TRP A 358 -20.24 1.97 23.71
C TRP A 358 -20.53 1.83 25.20
N SER A 359 -20.38 0.61 25.71
CA SER A 359 -20.57 0.31 27.11
C SER A 359 -19.58 -0.74 27.58
N GLN A 360 -18.88 -0.44 28.67
CA GLN A 360 -18.04 -1.40 29.37
C GLN A 360 -18.91 -2.39 30.16
N GLY A 361 -18.59 -3.68 30.10
CA GLY A 361 -19.33 -4.69 30.84
C GLY A 361 -18.86 -6.12 30.59
N PRO A 362 -19.44 -7.09 31.30
CA PRO A 362 -19.15 -8.51 31.10
C PRO A 362 -19.80 -9.03 29.80
N GLY A 363 -19.41 -10.23 29.38
CA GLY A 363 -19.84 -10.91 28.17
C GLY A 363 -18.77 -10.94 27.07
N GLY A 364 -18.87 -11.92 26.17
CA GLY A 364 -17.90 -12.13 25.09
C GLY A 364 -16.63 -12.88 25.52
N LYS A 365 -15.56 -12.69 24.76
CA LYS A 365 -14.21 -13.22 25.00
C LYS A 365 -13.17 -12.12 24.79
N TRP A 366 -11.94 -12.33 25.26
CA TRP A 366 -10.88 -11.32 25.22
C TRP A 366 -10.52 -10.86 23.80
N ASP A 367 -10.70 -11.70 22.77
CA ASP A 367 -10.54 -11.38 21.35
C ASP A 367 -11.90 -11.26 20.62
N SER A 368 -12.93 -10.75 21.29
CA SER A 368 -14.19 -10.41 20.63
C SER A 368 -14.07 -9.25 19.63
N GLY A 369 -12.97 -8.48 19.67
CA GLY A 369 -12.77 -7.33 18.82
C GLY A 369 -13.43 -6.08 19.34
N TYR A 370 -13.14 -4.97 18.65
CA TYR A 370 -13.78 -3.68 18.84
C TYR A 370 -13.81 -3.24 20.31
N GLN A 371 -14.85 -2.53 20.72
CA GLN A 371 -15.06 -2.03 22.08
C GLN A 371 -14.89 -3.09 23.19
N VAL A 372 -15.26 -4.36 22.95
CA VAL A 372 -15.23 -5.41 23.98
C VAL A 372 -13.78 -5.70 24.37
N THR A 373 -12.94 -5.95 23.37
CA THR A 373 -11.50 -6.11 23.59
C THR A 373 -10.86 -4.78 24.01
N GLY A 374 -11.27 -3.65 23.41
CA GLY A 374 -10.74 -2.32 23.73
C GLY A 374 -10.88 -1.93 25.20
N TYR A 375 -12.06 -2.15 25.81
CA TYR A 375 -12.28 -1.90 27.24
C TYR A 375 -11.49 -2.85 28.13
N PHE A 376 -11.31 -4.10 27.72
CA PHE A 376 -10.50 -5.05 28.47
C PHE A 376 -9.02 -4.68 28.46
N LEU A 377 -8.48 -4.27 27.32
CA LEU A 377 -7.12 -3.73 27.23
C LEU A 377 -6.95 -2.47 28.10
N ASP A 378 -7.93 -1.56 28.10
CA ASP A 378 -7.91 -0.37 28.98
C ASP A 378 -7.96 -0.74 30.46
N TRP A 379 -8.75 -1.75 30.82
CA TRP A 379 -8.83 -2.29 32.17
C TRP A 379 -7.50 -2.91 32.64
N LEU A 380 -6.80 -3.64 31.78
CA LEU A 380 -5.49 -4.22 32.10
C LEU A 380 -4.48 -3.15 32.50
N GLU A 381 -4.45 -2.03 31.77
CA GLU A 381 -3.51 -0.95 32.08
C GLU A 381 -3.96 -0.09 33.25
N LYS A 382 -5.24 0.31 33.31
CA LYS A 382 -5.75 1.25 34.34
C LYS A 382 -6.00 0.59 35.69
N GLU A 383 -6.63 -0.58 35.70
CA GLU A 383 -7.13 -1.20 36.93
C GLU A 383 -6.21 -2.32 37.42
N ARG A 384 -5.64 -3.12 36.51
CA ARG A 384 -4.66 -4.15 36.88
C ARG A 384 -3.22 -3.64 36.98
N GLY A 385 -2.94 -2.46 36.43
CA GLY A 385 -1.64 -1.82 36.52
C GLY A 385 -0.56 -2.43 35.62
N PHE A 386 -0.94 -3.22 34.61
CA PHE A 386 -0.01 -3.71 33.58
C PHE A 386 0.36 -2.57 32.65
N THR A 387 1.33 -1.77 33.09
CA THR A 387 1.75 -0.55 32.38
C THR A 387 2.30 -0.89 30.99
N GLU A 388 1.85 -0.16 29.98
CA GLU A 388 2.25 -0.30 28.57
C GLU A 388 1.94 -1.69 27.97
N PHE A 389 0.97 -2.42 28.53
CA PHE A 389 0.58 -3.75 28.05
C PHE A 389 0.21 -3.76 26.57
N VAL A 390 -0.52 -2.73 26.09
CA VAL A 390 -0.90 -2.65 24.67
C VAL A 390 0.30 -2.35 23.76
N ALA A 391 1.22 -1.49 24.20
CA ALA A 391 2.46 -1.23 23.47
C ALA A 391 3.32 -2.49 23.36
N LYS A 392 3.44 -3.26 24.45
CA LYS A 392 4.13 -4.56 24.47
C LYS A 392 3.46 -5.57 23.55
N CYS A 393 2.13 -5.66 23.59
CA CYS A 393 1.36 -6.48 22.65
C CYS A 393 1.69 -6.12 21.20
N ASN A 394 1.65 -4.83 20.85
CA ASN A 394 1.98 -4.39 19.50
C ASN A 394 3.44 -4.72 19.11
N GLU A 395 4.41 -4.55 20.02
CA GLU A 395 5.83 -4.86 19.74
C GLU A 395 6.07 -6.35 19.50
N THR A 396 5.38 -7.26 20.20
CA THR A 396 5.54 -8.71 19.96
C THR A 396 5.18 -9.09 18.52
N LEU A 397 4.24 -8.35 17.91
CA LEU A 397 3.75 -8.56 16.54
C LEU A 397 4.64 -7.99 15.44
N ARG A 398 5.72 -7.30 15.77
CA ARG A 398 6.59 -6.62 14.79
C ARG A 398 7.25 -7.57 13.81
N GLU A 399 7.90 -8.62 14.32
CA GLU A 399 8.72 -9.56 13.54
C GLU A 399 8.38 -11.03 13.81
N ASN A 400 7.39 -11.30 14.67
CA ASN A 400 7.02 -12.66 15.07
C ASN A 400 5.58 -12.99 14.65
N PRO A 401 5.25 -14.29 14.48
CA PRO A 401 3.87 -14.71 14.44
C PRO A 401 3.20 -14.50 15.81
N TRP A 402 1.87 -14.48 15.83
CA TRP A 402 1.11 -14.44 17.08
C TRP A 402 1.42 -15.65 17.98
N ASP A 403 1.72 -15.37 19.24
CA ASP A 403 1.89 -16.36 20.30
C ASP A 403 1.24 -15.85 21.58
N GLU A 404 0.15 -16.48 22.03
CA GLU A 404 -0.55 -16.06 23.25
C GLU A 404 0.31 -16.16 24.52
N GLY A 405 1.37 -16.98 24.49
CA GLY A 405 2.22 -17.27 25.65
C GLY A 405 2.97 -16.04 26.20
N TRP A 406 3.17 -14.99 25.38
CA TRP A 406 3.82 -13.76 25.85
C TRP A 406 3.05 -13.11 27.01
N CYS A 407 1.73 -13.25 27.04
CA CYS A 407 0.89 -12.68 28.08
C CYS A 407 1.17 -13.30 29.46
N GLU A 408 1.39 -14.62 29.52
CA GLU A 408 1.69 -15.28 30.78
C GLU A 408 3.10 -14.93 31.28
N VAL A 409 4.05 -14.74 30.36
CA VAL A 409 5.39 -14.25 30.71
C VAL A 409 5.34 -12.84 31.30
N GLU A 410 4.51 -11.96 30.73
CA GLU A 410 4.40 -10.56 31.17
C GLU A 410 3.58 -10.39 32.46
N THR A 411 2.51 -11.16 32.62
CA THR A 411 1.50 -10.91 33.65
C THR A 411 1.40 -12.02 34.71
N GLY A 412 2.00 -13.18 34.47
CA GLY A 412 1.81 -14.40 35.26
C GLY A 412 0.46 -15.10 35.02
N LEU A 413 -0.38 -14.60 34.11
CA LEU A 413 -1.69 -15.17 33.77
C LEU A 413 -1.86 -15.25 32.25
N SER A 414 -2.60 -16.26 31.79
CA SER A 414 -3.01 -16.35 30.39
C SER A 414 -4.05 -15.28 30.05
N TRP A 415 -4.24 -14.98 28.75
CA TRP A 415 -5.30 -14.11 28.26
C TRP A 415 -6.69 -14.51 28.79
N SER A 416 -6.98 -15.81 28.79
CA SER A 416 -8.24 -16.34 29.31
C SER A 416 -8.38 -16.13 30.83
N GLY A 417 -7.30 -16.31 31.60
CA GLY A 417 -7.33 -16.04 33.04
C GLY A 417 -7.55 -14.56 33.37
N LEU A 418 -6.88 -13.66 32.64
CA LEU A 418 -7.11 -12.22 32.77
C LEU A 418 -8.54 -11.82 32.37
N TRP A 419 -9.08 -12.46 31.34
CA TRP A 419 -10.46 -12.25 30.92
C TRP A 419 -11.46 -12.69 31.98
N GLU A 420 -11.25 -13.84 32.61
CA GLU A 420 -12.09 -14.30 33.72
C GLU A 420 -12.10 -13.29 34.88
N ASP A 421 -10.93 -12.75 35.25
CA ASP A 421 -10.81 -11.68 36.25
C ASP A 421 -11.61 -10.43 35.83
N TYR A 422 -11.50 -10.00 34.56
CA TYR A 422 -12.27 -8.89 34.01
C TYR A 422 -13.78 -9.14 34.12
N GLN A 423 -14.25 -10.33 33.74
CA GLN A 423 -15.66 -10.71 33.83
C GLN A 423 -16.21 -10.68 35.26
N VAL A 424 -15.39 -11.04 36.25
CA VAL A 424 -15.75 -10.94 37.67
C VAL A 424 -15.79 -9.49 38.13
N GLY A 425 -14.77 -8.69 37.78
CA GLY A 425 -14.68 -7.27 38.14
C GLY A 425 -15.80 -6.41 37.56
N MET A 426 -16.34 -6.79 36.40
CA MET A 426 -17.43 -6.05 35.74
C MET A 426 -18.84 -6.42 36.22
N LYS A 427 -19.00 -7.45 37.07
CA LYS A 427 -20.32 -7.79 37.63
C LYS A 427 -20.69 -6.78 38.72
N PRO A 428 -21.94 -6.26 38.74
CA PRO A 428 -22.40 -5.40 39.83
C PRO A 428 -22.26 -6.16 41.15
N THR A 429 -21.50 -5.63 42.11
CA THR A 429 -21.46 -6.18 43.46
C THR A 429 -22.88 -6.13 44.02
N GLY A 430 -23.49 -7.29 44.24
CA GLY A 430 -24.85 -7.40 44.76
C GLY A 430 -25.02 -6.56 46.02
N THR A 431 -26.18 -5.89 46.10
CA THR A 431 -26.64 -5.17 47.28
C THR A 431 -26.35 -5.97 48.54
N GLY A 432 -25.40 -5.50 49.34
CA GLY A 432 -25.21 -6.00 50.69
C GLY A 432 -26.51 -5.77 51.44
N THR A 433 -27.24 -6.84 51.73
CA THR A 433 -28.24 -6.87 52.79
C THR A 433 -27.48 -6.53 54.07
N THR A 434 -27.50 -5.26 54.46
CA THR A 434 -27.25 -4.87 55.84
C THR A 434 -28.34 -5.54 56.66
N SER A 435 -28.01 -6.69 57.25
CA SER A 435 -28.76 -7.21 58.38
C SER A 435 -28.70 -6.13 59.47
N ARG A 436 -29.79 -5.38 59.57
CA ARG A 436 -30.08 -4.49 60.68
C ARG A 436 -30.10 -5.36 61.92
N VAL A 437 -29.01 -5.36 62.69
CA VAL A 437 -29.03 -5.80 64.08
C VAL A 437 -29.98 -4.85 64.80
N GLU A 438 -31.14 -5.35 65.19
CA GLU A 438 -32.05 -4.60 66.05
C GLU A 438 -31.37 -4.32 67.40
N PRO A 439 -31.45 -3.08 67.92
CA PRO A 439 -31.00 -2.81 69.27
C PRO A 439 -31.99 -3.44 70.25
N THR A 440 -31.52 -4.39 71.05
CA THR A 440 -32.22 -4.85 72.24
C THR A 440 -32.41 -3.68 73.20
N HIS A 441 -33.66 -3.25 73.35
CA HIS A 441 -34.08 -2.36 74.42
C HIS A 441 -34.30 -3.17 75.72
N ILE A 442 -33.58 -2.75 76.76
CA ILE A 442 -33.78 -2.97 78.21
C ILE A 442 -33.53 -4.40 78.73
#